data_AF-E6QR28-F1
#
_entry.id   AF-E6QR28-F1
#
_cell.length_a   1.000
_cell.length_b   1.000
_cell.length_c   1.000
_cell.angle_alpha   90.00
_cell.angle_beta   90.00
_cell.angle_gamma   90.00
#
_symmetry.space_group_name_H-M   'P 1'
#
loop_
_entity.id
_entity.type
_entity.pdbx_description
1 polymer ?
#
loop_
_entity_poly.entity_id
_entity_poly.type
_entity_poly.pdbx_seq_one_letter_code
_entity_poly.pdbx_strand_id
1 'polypeptide(L)'
;MMPASGELLQYGSAADVYYAAISGEFAILGLQARLQEIGDAEYCYLFARDVMEADIPPLEACVIARGNNDQCFRFARDIVGANNHKLQQRILQTGSALDCCQFAEDIYNADIELLRARVVALGGDSVLLERLGCGEIPTSVCQQSPK
;
A
#
# COMPACT_ATOMS: atom_id res chain seq x y z
N MET A 1 29.74 15.25 5.68
CA MET A 1 30.12 14.40 6.82
C MET A 1 28.88 13.58 7.14
N MET A 2 28.88 12.27 6.86
CA MET A 2 27.74 11.40 7.21
C MET A 2 27.67 11.36 8.74
N PRO A 3 26.50 11.56 9.38
CA PRO A 3 26.39 11.36 10.83
C PRO A 3 26.78 9.91 11.12
N ALA A 4 27.62 9.70 12.14
CA ALA A 4 28.04 8.36 12.52
C ALA A 4 26.79 7.57 12.95
N SER A 5 26.71 6.28 12.61
CA SER A 5 25.56 5.42 12.96
C SER A 5 25.21 5.42 14.46
N GLY A 6 26.15 5.83 15.33
CA GLY A 6 25.92 6.02 16.76
C GLY A 6 25.13 7.28 17.14
N GLU A 7 25.14 8.32 16.31
CA GLU A 7 24.39 9.58 16.53
C GLU A 7 22.90 9.40 16.21
N LEU A 8 22.59 8.51 15.26
CA LEU A 8 21.22 8.15 14.92
C LEU A 8 20.53 7.26 15.98
N LEU A 9 21.29 6.72 16.95
CA LEU A 9 20.74 5.94 18.07
C LEU A 9 19.96 6.80 19.07
N GLN A 10 20.10 8.13 19.04
CA GLN A 10 19.31 9.03 19.87
C GLN A 10 17.84 9.12 19.42
N TYR A 11 17.57 8.77 18.16
CA TYR A 11 16.22 8.68 17.62
C TYR A 11 15.65 7.30 17.94
N GLY A 12 15.02 7.21 19.11
CA GLY A 12 14.49 5.96 19.67
C GLY A 12 13.15 5.54 19.05
N SER A 13 12.37 6.49 18.51
CA SER A 13 11.09 6.21 17.85
C SER A 13 11.09 6.62 16.38
N ALA A 14 10.17 6.02 15.61
CA ALA A 14 9.97 6.36 14.21
C ALA A 14 9.51 7.82 14.03
N ALA A 15 8.80 8.37 15.01
CA ALA A 15 8.39 9.76 15.05
C ALA A 15 9.61 10.70 15.09
N ASP A 16 10.58 10.41 15.96
CA ASP A 16 11.76 11.28 16.11
C ASP A 16 12.58 11.29 14.81
N VAL A 17 12.70 10.12 14.15
CA VAL A 17 13.35 9.98 12.84
C VAL A 17 12.62 10.80 11.77
N TYR A 18 11.30 10.73 11.73
CA TYR A 18 10.48 11.50 10.79
C TYR A 18 10.63 13.02 11.01
N TYR A 19 10.51 13.51 12.26
CA TYR A 19 10.68 14.94 12.54
C TYR A 19 12.08 15.45 12.20
N ALA A 20 13.12 14.63 12.41
CA ALA A 20 14.48 14.95 11.98
C ALA A 20 14.64 15.01 10.46
N ALA A 21 13.83 14.25 9.70
CA ALA A 21 13.84 14.31 8.24
C ALA A 21 13.20 15.60 7.74
N ILE A 22 12.07 16.01 8.35
CA ILE A 22 11.34 17.22 8.00
C ILE A 22 12.10 18.48 8.41
N SER A 23 12.90 18.45 9.49
CA SER A 23 13.73 19.59 9.88
C SER A 23 14.85 19.88 8.86
N GLY A 24 15.21 18.90 8.02
CA GLY A 24 16.24 19.04 6.99
C GLY A 24 17.67 19.12 7.53
N GLU A 25 17.87 18.84 8.82
CA GLU A 25 19.17 18.96 9.49
C GLU A 25 20.08 17.73 9.29
N PHE A 26 19.51 16.60 8.88
CA PHE A 26 20.20 15.31 8.81
C PHE A 26 20.14 14.67 7.42
N ALA A 27 21.06 13.75 7.17
CA ALA A 27 21.09 12.99 5.92
C ALA A 27 19.91 12.01 5.83
N ILE A 28 19.05 12.20 4.82
CA ILE A 28 17.84 11.40 4.57
C ILE A 28 18.14 9.90 4.51
N LEU A 29 19.23 9.50 3.85
CA LEU A 29 19.63 8.09 3.73
C LEU A 29 19.84 7.42 5.10
N GLY A 30 20.46 8.12 6.05
CA GLY A 30 20.71 7.60 7.39
C GLY A 30 19.43 7.50 8.22
N LEU A 31 18.58 8.53 8.14
CA LEU A 31 17.26 8.52 8.79
C LEU A 31 16.37 7.41 8.25
N GLN A 32 16.36 7.22 6.94
CA GLN A 32 15.57 6.18 6.30
C GLN A 32 16.01 4.78 6.71
N ALA A 33 17.32 4.50 6.75
CA ALA A 33 17.84 3.23 7.24
C ALA A 33 17.38 2.97 8.69
N ARG A 34 17.44 4.00 9.54
CA ARG A 34 16.95 3.90 10.92
C ARG A 34 15.45 3.64 11.00
N LEU A 35 14.66 4.30 10.16
CA LEU A 35 13.21 4.09 10.09
C LEU A 35 12.86 2.66 9.67
N GLN A 36 13.62 2.07 8.75
CA GLN A 36 13.44 0.68 8.32
C GLN A 36 13.81 -0.32 9.42
N GLU A 37 14.84 -0.05 10.22
CA GLU A 37 15.19 -0.87 11.39
C GLU A 37 14.05 -0.88 12.42
N ILE A 38 13.49 0.29 12.72
CA ILE A 38 12.31 0.42 13.60
C ILE A 38 11.14 -0.33 12.97
N GLY A 39 10.95 -0.10 11.67
CA GLY A 39 9.96 -0.71 10.82
C GLY A 39 8.53 -0.36 11.22
N ASP A 40 8.29 0.93 11.45
CA ASP A 40 6.95 1.47 11.65
C ASP A 40 6.33 1.83 10.29
N ALA A 41 5.24 1.15 9.92
CA ALA A 41 4.62 1.32 8.61
C ALA A 41 3.96 2.70 8.43
N GLU A 42 3.41 3.28 9.48
CA GLU A 42 2.76 4.60 9.40
C GLU A 42 3.82 5.68 9.11
N TYR A 43 4.92 5.67 9.86
CA TYR A 43 6.01 6.60 9.62
C TYR A 43 6.77 6.30 8.32
N CYS A 44 6.86 5.05 7.87
CA CYS A 44 7.40 4.76 6.52
C CYS A 44 6.56 5.41 5.42
N TYR A 45 5.23 5.38 5.54
CA TYR A 45 4.34 6.09 4.62
C TYR A 45 4.51 7.61 4.73
N LEU A 46 4.51 8.18 5.94
CA LEU A 46 4.67 9.64 6.13
C LEU A 46 6.02 10.11 5.57
N PHE A 47 7.08 9.35 5.79
CA PHE A 47 8.41 9.64 5.26
C PHE A 47 8.41 9.62 3.73
N ALA A 48 7.84 8.58 3.10
CA ALA A 48 7.73 8.50 1.64
C ALA A 48 6.90 9.65 1.04
N ARG A 49 5.88 10.12 1.76
CA ARG A 49 4.99 11.19 1.31
C ARG A 49 5.63 12.57 1.41
N ASP A 50 6.28 12.85 2.54
CA ASP A 50 6.72 14.20 2.89
C ASP A 50 8.19 14.48 2.54
N VAL A 51 9.01 13.43 2.39
CA VAL A 51 10.43 13.54 2.08
C VAL A 51 10.67 13.26 0.60
N MET A 52 10.96 14.31 -0.17
CA MET A 52 11.15 14.20 -1.63
C MET A 52 12.32 13.30 -2.05
N GLU A 53 13.40 13.27 -1.27
CA GLU A 53 14.59 12.45 -1.53
C GLU A 53 14.50 11.02 -0.93
N ALA A 54 13.33 10.62 -0.44
CA ALA A 54 13.14 9.30 0.13
C ALA A 54 13.24 8.20 -0.94
N ASP A 55 13.91 7.10 -0.58
CA ASP A 55 13.94 5.91 -1.42
C ASP A 55 12.67 5.08 -1.20
N ILE A 56 11.77 5.11 -2.18
CA ILE A 56 10.44 4.51 -2.13
C ILE A 56 10.45 2.97 -2.00
N PRO A 57 11.18 2.19 -2.84
CA PRO A 57 11.16 0.73 -2.79
C PRO A 57 11.34 0.07 -1.41
N PRO A 58 12.31 0.48 -0.57
CA PRO A 58 12.47 -0.12 0.75
C PRO A 58 11.45 0.39 1.78
N LEU A 59 10.92 1.62 1.64
CA LEU A 59 9.80 2.10 2.46
C LEU A 59 8.52 1.34 2.15
N GLU A 60 8.24 1.12 0.86
CA GLU A 60 7.17 0.26 0.38
C GLU A 60 7.28 -1.14 0.97
N ALA A 61 8.48 -1.75 0.91
CA ALA A 61 8.70 -3.08 1.46
C ALA A 61 8.37 -3.15 2.96
N CYS A 62 8.69 -2.10 3.71
CA CYS A 62 8.33 -2.00 5.12
C CYS A 62 6.81 -1.92 5.34
N VAL A 63 6.12 -1.08 4.56
CA VAL A 63 4.65 -0.95 4.63
C VAL A 63 3.96 -2.25 4.24
N ILE A 64 4.45 -2.95 3.21
CA ILE A 64 3.89 -4.26 2.81
C ILE A 64 4.10 -5.29 3.91
N ALA A 65 5.29 -5.35 4.50
CA ALA A 65 5.64 -6.37 5.50
C ALA A 65 4.95 -6.16 6.85
N ARG A 66 4.78 -4.91 7.28
CA ARG A 66 4.37 -4.57 8.65
C ARG A 66 3.08 -3.75 8.74
N GLY A 67 2.65 -3.16 7.63
CA GLY A 67 1.46 -2.34 7.56
C GLY A 67 0.17 -3.13 7.38
N ASN A 68 -0.94 -2.43 7.62
CA ASN A 68 -2.28 -2.93 7.36
C ASN A 68 -2.73 -2.59 5.91
N ASN A 69 -3.90 -3.11 5.51
CA ASN A 69 -4.43 -2.90 4.16
C ASN A 69 -4.66 -1.40 3.85
N ASP A 70 -5.15 -0.62 4.83
CA ASP A 70 -5.38 0.83 4.68
C ASP A 70 -4.07 1.58 4.40
N GLN A 71 -3.01 1.27 5.14
CA GLN A 71 -1.69 1.84 4.94
C GLN A 71 -1.11 1.46 3.58
N CYS A 72 -1.27 0.20 3.14
CA CYS A 72 -0.85 -0.22 1.81
C CYS A 72 -1.62 0.52 0.70
N PHE A 73 -2.93 0.67 0.87
CA PHE A 73 -3.79 1.40 -0.06
C PHE A 73 -3.41 2.89 -0.14
N ARG A 74 -3.26 3.56 1.01
CA ARG A 74 -2.83 4.96 1.08
C ARG A 74 -1.45 5.16 0.45
N PHE A 75 -0.53 4.21 0.64
CA PHE A 75 0.78 4.25 0.00
C PHE A 75 0.66 4.16 -1.53
N ALA A 76 -0.14 3.23 -2.06
CA ALA A 76 -0.36 3.09 -3.51
C ALA A 76 -0.99 4.35 -4.13
N ARG A 77 -1.93 4.97 -3.40
CA ARG A 77 -2.69 6.13 -3.86
C ARG A 77 -1.88 7.43 -3.81
N ASP A 78 -1.15 7.65 -2.72
CA ASP A 78 -0.54 8.96 -2.43
C ASP A 78 0.92 9.04 -2.93
N ILE A 79 1.63 7.92 -3.09
CA ILE A 79 3.06 7.90 -3.40
C ILE A 79 3.31 7.66 -4.88
N VAL A 80 3.81 8.70 -5.57
CA VAL A 80 4.20 8.61 -6.98
C VAL A 80 5.41 7.70 -7.12
N GLY A 81 5.30 6.66 -7.96
CA GLY A 81 6.36 5.68 -8.18
C GLY A 81 6.27 4.44 -7.28
N ALA A 82 5.23 4.33 -6.43
CA ALA A 82 4.93 3.09 -5.73
C ALA A 82 4.64 1.94 -6.72
N ASN A 83 5.05 0.74 -6.34
CA ASN A 83 4.78 -0.48 -7.08
C ASN A 83 3.39 -1.02 -6.72
N ASN A 84 2.41 -0.53 -7.46
CA ASN A 84 1.00 -0.92 -7.30
C ASN A 84 0.78 -2.43 -7.41
N HIS A 85 1.60 -3.17 -8.18
CA HIS A 85 1.46 -4.64 -8.25
C HIS A 85 1.79 -5.32 -6.92
N LYS A 86 2.85 -4.90 -6.22
CA LYS A 86 3.20 -5.48 -4.93
C LYS A 86 2.19 -5.12 -3.84
N LEU A 87 1.73 -3.86 -3.84
CA LEU A 87 0.69 -3.39 -2.93
C LEU A 87 -0.63 -4.11 -3.19
N GLN A 88 -0.98 -4.32 -4.45
CA GLN A 88 -2.12 -5.12 -4.84
C GLN A 88 -2.00 -6.56 -4.35
N GLN A 89 -0.84 -7.22 -4.52
CA GLN A 89 -0.64 -8.58 -4.01
C GLN A 89 -0.87 -8.68 -2.50
N ARG A 90 -0.45 -7.66 -1.75
CA ARG A 90 -0.71 -7.57 -0.30
C ARG A 90 -2.22 -7.52 -0.01
N ILE A 91 -2.97 -6.67 -0.72
CA ILE A 91 -4.43 -6.58 -0.62
C ILE A 91 -5.10 -7.90 -1.07
N LEU A 92 -4.62 -8.58 -2.11
CA LEU A 92 -5.17 -9.87 -2.51
C LEU A 92 -4.98 -10.95 -1.43
N GLN A 93 -3.91 -10.87 -0.64
CA GLN A 93 -3.64 -11.82 0.44
C GLN A 93 -4.47 -11.58 1.70
N THR A 94 -4.57 -10.33 2.17
CA THR A 94 -5.22 -10.02 3.46
C THR A 94 -6.36 -9.01 3.38
N GLY A 95 -6.62 -8.46 2.20
CA GLY A 95 -7.71 -7.54 1.91
C GLY A 95 -9.07 -8.19 1.99
N SER A 96 -10.03 -7.39 2.40
CA SER A 96 -11.46 -7.67 2.25
C SER A 96 -11.91 -7.49 0.80
N ALA A 97 -13.14 -7.92 0.49
CA ALA A 97 -13.74 -7.67 -0.81
C ALA A 97 -13.90 -6.16 -1.09
N LEU A 98 -14.17 -5.37 -0.04
CA LEU A 98 -14.27 -3.92 -0.13
C LEU A 98 -12.90 -3.29 -0.44
N ASP A 99 -11.83 -3.74 0.24
CA ASP A 99 -10.47 -3.25 0.02
C ASP A 99 -10.05 -3.49 -1.44
N CYS A 100 -10.44 -4.63 -2.01
CA CYS A 100 -10.17 -4.95 -3.41
C CYS A 100 -10.89 -3.99 -4.37
N CYS A 101 -12.16 -3.67 -4.08
CA CYS A 101 -12.94 -2.72 -4.88
C CYS A 101 -12.38 -1.30 -4.80
N GLN A 102 -12.03 -0.83 -3.60
CA GLN A 102 -11.44 0.48 -3.40
C GLN A 102 -10.09 0.61 -4.12
N PHE A 103 -9.25 -0.43 -4.05
CA PHE A 103 -7.97 -0.43 -4.75
C PHE A 103 -8.16 -0.33 -6.28
N ALA A 104 -9.12 -1.07 -6.84
CA ALA A 104 -9.44 -1.02 -8.26
C ALA A 104 -9.98 0.34 -8.73
N GLU A 105 -10.79 1.02 -7.90
CA GLU A 105 -11.38 2.31 -8.24
C GLU A 105 -10.37 3.46 -8.19
N ASP A 106 -9.50 3.46 -7.19
CA ASP A 106 -8.59 4.60 -6.93
C ASP A 106 -7.20 4.42 -7.57
N ILE A 107 -6.82 3.21 -7.98
CA ILE A 107 -5.48 2.92 -8.54
C ILE A 107 -5.58 2.59 -10.03
N TYR A 108 -5.16 3.53 -10.89
CA TYR A 108 -5.29 3.45 -12.36
C TYR A 108 -4.66 2.20 -13.02
N ASN A 109 -3.55 1.68 -12.46
CA ASN A 109 -2.84 0.51 -13.01
C ASN A 109 -3.12 -0.78 -12.21
N ALA A 110 -4.22 -0.85 -11.46
CA ALA A 110 -4.61 -2.05 -10.75
C ALA A 110 -5.06 -3.16 -11.72
N ASP A 111 -4.71 -4.41 -11.42
CA ASP A 111 -5.21 -5.58 -12.11
C ASP A 111 -6.59 -5.94 -11.58
N ILE A 112 -7.61 -5.44 -12.29
CA ILE A 112 -9.03 -5.59 -11.97
C ILE A 112 -9.47 -7.05 -12.01
N GLU A 113 -8.92 -7.86 -12.90
CA GLU A 113 -9.30 -9.27 -13.05
C GLU A 113 -8.89 -10.08 -11.81
N LEU A 114 -7.67 -9.86 -11.30
CA LEU A 114 -7.24 -10.48 -10.05
C LEU A 114 -8.06 -10.01 -8.84
N LEU A 115 -8.38 -8.71 -8.77
CA LEU A 115 -9.20 -8.16 -7.70
C LEU A 115 -10.62 -8.71 -7.73
N ARG A 116 -11.21 -8.83 -8.91
CA ARG A 116 -12.53 -9.45 -9.13
C ARG A 116 -12.54 -10.92 -8.72
N ALA A 117 -11.54 -11.70 -9.14
CA ALA A 117 -11.42 -13.10 -8.75
C ALA A 117 -11.35 -13.24 -7.22
N ARG A 118 -10.63 -12.33 -6.54
CA ARG A 118 -10.56 -12.30 -5.07
C ARG A 118 -11.90 -11.95 -4.42
N VAL A 119 -12.61 -10.95 -4.93
CA VAL A 119 -13.95 -10.59 -4.44
C VAL A 119 -14.92 -11.77 -4.55
N VAL A 120 -14.92 -12.48 -5.69
CA VAL A 120 -15.73 -13.70 -5.87
C VAL A 120 -15.34 -14.78 -4.85
N ALA A 121 -14.04 -15.00 -4.64
CA ALA A 121 -13.55 -16.00 -3.67
C ALA A 121 -13.94 -15.67 -2.22
N LEU A 122 -14.11 -14.38 -1.89
CA LEU A 122 -14.57 -13.91 -0.58
C LEU A 122 -16.10 -13.91 -0.44
N GLY A 123 -16.84 -14.33 -1.47
CA GLY A 123 -18.30 -14.30 -1.47
C GLY A 123 -18.87 -12.88 -1.59
N GLY A 124 -18.15 -11.97 -2.24
CA GLY A 124 -18.62 -10.60 -2.45
C GLY A 124 -19.92 -10.56 -3.26
N ASP A 125 -20.83 -9.68 -2.83
CA ASP A 125 -22.14 -9.53 -3.45
C ASP A 125 -22.07 -8.90 -4.85
N SER A 126 -23.18 -9.01 -5.60
CA SER A 126 -23.32 -8.46 -6.96
C SER A 126 -22.92 -6.99 -7.05
N VAL A 127 -23.19 -6.20 -6.01
CA VAL A 127 -22.85 -4.77 -5.93
C VAL A 127 -21.34 -4.54 -5.99
N LEU A 128 -20.53 -5.37 -5.30
CA LEU A 128 -19.07 -5.23 -5.33
C LEU A 128 -18.49 -5.66 -6.68
N LEU A 129 -19.11 -6.62 -7.34
CA LEU A 129 -18.70 -7.06 -8.67
C LEU A 129 -19.06 -6.05 -9.77
N GLU A 130 -20.19 -5.34 -9.65
CA GLU A 130 -20.56 -4.24 -10.54
C GLU A 130 -19.59 -3.06 -10.46
N ARG A 131 -19.12 -2.74 -9.24
CA ARG A 131 -18.09 -1.70 -9.02
C ARG A 131 -16.78 -2.01 -9.73
N LEU A 132 -16.40 -3.28 -9.80
CA LEU A 132 -15.22 -3.76 -10.52
C LEU A 132 -15.45 -3.91 -12.04
N GLY A 133 -16.67 -3.70 -12.54
CA GLY A 133 -17.03 -3.98 -13.92
C GLY A 133 -18.11 -3.05 -14.46
N CYS A 134 -17.73 -1.86 -14.91
CA CYS A 134 -18.55 -1.12 -15.88
C CYS A 134 -18.41 -1.76 -17.27
N GLY A 135 -19.29 -2.72 -17.59
CA GLY A 135 -19.51 -3.23 -18.96
C GLY A 135 -19.63 -4.75 -19.05
N GLU A 136 -20.86 -5.23 -19.20
CA GLU A 136 -21.26 -6.59 -19.55
C GLU A 136 -21.10 -7.67 -18.46
N ILE A 137 -22.18 -7.88 -17.72
CA ILE A 137 -22.57 -9.22 -17.29
C ILE A 137 -22.78 -10.03 -18.58
N PRO A 138 -22.01 -11.10 -18.90
CA PRO A 138 -22.46 -12.02 -19.92
C PRO A 138 -23.76 -12.62 -19.37
N THR A 139 -24.86 -12.18 -19.96
CA THR A 139 -26.22 -12.61 -19.63
C THR A 139 -26.39 -14.04 -20.13
N SER A 140 -25.72 -15.00 -19.49
CA SER A 140 -25.77 -16.42 -19.87
C SER A 140 -25.62 -17.39 -18.70
N VAL A 141 -26.06 -17.00 -17.50
CA VAL A 141 -26.33 -17.97 -16.42
C VAL A 141 -27.79 -17.98 -15.93
N CYS A 142 -28.70 -17.34 -16.66
CA CYS A 142 -30.14 -17.55 -16.50
C CYS A 142 -30.71 -18.52 -17.56
N GLN A 143 -30.09 -19.67 -17.82
CA GLN A 143 -30.81 -20.83 -18.35
C GLN A 143 -30.19 -22.13 -17.85
N GLN A 144 -30.74 -22.62 -16.73
CA GLN A 144 -31.01 -24.04 -16.53
C GLN A 144 -32.02 -24.17 -15.39
N SER A 145 -33.29 -23.95 -15.74
CA SER A 145 -34.40 -24.51 -14.97
C SER A 145 -34.39 -26.02 -15.18
N PRO A 146 -34.39 -26.87 -14.14
CA PRO A 146 -34.67 -28.28 -14.33
C PRO A 146 -36.17 -28.43 -14.65
N LYS A 147 -36.45 -29.10 -15.77
CA LYS A 147 -37.76 -29.65 -16.09
C LYS A 147 -38.13 -30.78 -15.13
#